data_AF-A0A956JLU9-F1
#
_entry.id   AF-A0A956JLU9-F1
#
_cell.length_a   1.000
_cell.length_b   1.000
_cell.length_c   1.000
_cell.angle_alpha   90.00
_cell.angle_beta   90.00
_cell.angle_gamma   90.00
#
_symmetry.space_group_name_H-M   'P 1'
#
loop_
_entity.id
_entity.type
_entity.pdbx_description
1 polymer ?
#
loop_
_entity_poly.entity_id
_entity_poly.type
_entity_poly.pdbx_seq_one_letter_code
_entity_poly.pdbx_strand_id
1 'polypeptide(L)'
;MHASSLPRTDAQVAPEGARSRPWIADKTLARAQAASGLAFALFLGLHLANNLLAPLGIASYAAIQGVLRAYYQFPLVEVVLVVGAAVMHVTCGVLRARARRGQAIRDARVRRHRRLGWALAVIVVGHFLATRGIGLLFGVDVGFGAVAFSLADTPAFFYPYYLFFGGAAAYHGGIGAIRAARALGARAALPGRRGGVLFAVYLALLVAALLAFGGVLFAVGDPLSSDYARVYTEHLR
;
A
#
# COMPACT_ATOMS: atom_id res chain seq x y z
N MET A 1 8.56 -63.81 -24.16
CA MET A 1 8.03 -62.50 -23.72
C MET A 1 9.07 -61.44 -24.03
N HIS A 2 8.95 -60.79 -25.19
CA HIS A 2 9.86 -59.75 -25.67
C HIS A 2 9.29 -58.37 -25.30
N ALA A 3 9.95 -57.65 -24.40
CA ALA A 3 9.61 -56.26 -24.09
C ALA A 3 10.33 -55.34 -25.08
N SER A 4 9.55 -54.70 -25.94
CA SER A 4 9.96 -53.69 -26.91
C SER A 4 10.44 -52.41 -26.20
N SER A 5 11.74 -52.17 -26.20
CA SER A 5 12.36 -50.89 -25.82
C SER A 5 12.16 -49.86 -26.92
N LEU A 6 11.18 -48.97 -26.77
CA LEU A 6 11.01 -47.83 -27.66
C LEU A 6 12.18 -46.84 -27.48
N PRO A 7 12.70 -46.25 -28.57
CA PRO A 7 13.78 -45.28 -28.52
C PRO A 7 13.33 -43.99 -27.83
N ARG A 8 14.09 -43.55 -26.83
CA ARG A 8 13.99 -42.20 -26.28
C ARG A 8 14.26 -41.22 -27.42
N THR A 9 13.23 -40.51 -27.86
CA THR A 9 13.40 -39.29 -28.65
C THR A 9 14.13 -38.28 -27.78
N ASP A 10 15.40 -38.08 -28.07
CA ASP A 10 16.22 -36.99 -27.53
C ASP A 10 15.56 -35.67 -27.91
N ALA A 11 14.72 -35.16 -26.99
CA ALA A 11 14.17 -33.83 -27.10
C ALA A 11 15.36 -32.86 -27.14
N GLN A 12 15.62 -32.31 -28.33
CA GLN A 12 16.63 -31.30 -28.56
C GLN A 12 16.50 -30.21 -27.50
N VAL A 13 17.47 -30.19 -26.58
CA VAL A 13 17.65 -29.12 -25.61
C VAL A 13 17.89 -27.85 -26.44
N ALA A 14 16.90 -26.96 -26.47
CA ALA A 14 16.99 -25.70 -27.19
C ALA A 14 18.31 -25.00 -26.82
N PRO A 15 19.05 -24.46 -27.80
CA PRO A 15 20.38 -23.92 -27.57
C PRO A 15 20.34 -22.85 -26.48
N GLU A 16 21.20 -23.02 -25.48
CA GLU A 16 21.26 -22.27 -24.22
C GLU A 16 21.63 -20.78 -24.39
N GLY A 17 21.73 -20.30 -25.63
CA GLY A 17 22.44 -19.07 -26.02
C GLY A 17 21.60 -17.81 -26.29
N ALA A 18 20.26 -17.84 -26.26
CA ALA A 18 19.45 -16.68 -26.66
C ALA A 18 18.68 -16.00 -25.51
N ARG A 19 19.14 -16.10 -24.25
CA ARG A 19 18.63 -15.23 -23.19
C ARG A 19 19.25 -13.84 -23.36
N SER A 20 18.59 -13.00 -24.16
CA SER A 20 18.91 -11.57 -24.32
C SER A 20 19.20 -10.96 -22.95
N ARG A 21 20.40 -10.39 -22.78
CA ARG A 21 20.75 -9.67 -21.54
C ARG A 21 19.63 -8.65 -21.25
N PRO A 22 19.12 -8.58 -20.01
CA PRO A 22 18.07 -7.63 -19.69
C PRO A 22 18.56 -6.22 -19.99
N TRP A 23 17.75 -5.46 -20.73
CA TRP A 23 18.06 -4.11 -21.19
C TRP A 23 18.31 -3.11 -20.05
N ILE A 24 17.84 -3.41 -18.83
CA ILE A 24 18.20 -2.69 -17.60
C ILE A 24 18.86 -3.66 -16.59
N ALA A 25 19.99 -3.23 -16.01
CA ALA A 25 20.61 -3.92 -14.89
C ALA A 25 19.67 -3.99 -13.65
N ASP A 26 19.52 -5.17 -13.04
CA ASP A 26 18.67 -5.37 -11.85
C ASP A 26 19.04 -4.44 -10.68
N LYS A 27 20.31 -4.05 -10.55
CA LYS A 27 20.78 -3.06 -9.57
C LYS A 27 20.12 -1.69 -9.78
N THR A 28 19.97 -1.24 -11.03
CA THR A 28 19.31 0.03 -11.38
C THR A 28 17.83 -0.04 -11.02
N LEU A 29 17.14 -1.10 -11.41
CA LEU A 29 15.72 -1.32 -11.04
C LEU A 29 15.53 -1.38 -9.52
N ALA A 30 16.45 -2.01 -8.79
CA ALA A 30 16.40 -2.08 -7.34
C ALA A 30 16.56 -0.72 -6.67
N ARG A 31 17.46 0.14 -7.17
CA ARG A 31 17.65 1.51 -6.67
C ARG A 31 16.47 2.41 -7.02
N ALA A 32 15.93 2.32 -8.24
CA ALA A 32 14.74 3.05 -8.66
C ALA A 32 13.53 2.68 -7.78
N GLN A 33 13.26 1.38 -7.61
CA GLN A 33 12.19 0.89 -6.73
C GLN A 33 12.36 1.35 -5.28
N ALA A 34 13.60 1.38 -4.78
CA ALA A 34 13.92 1.83 -3.44
C ALA A 34 13.66 3.32 -3.24
N ALA A 35 14.14 4.16 -4.16
CA ALA A 35 13.95 5.60 -4.12
C ALA A 35 12.46 5.96 -4.24
N SER A 36 11.76 5.40 -5.21
CA SER A 36 10.33 5.65 -5.39
C SER A 36 9.49 5.10 -4.24
N GLY A 37 9.87 3.94 -3.68
CA GLY A 37 9.23 3.38 -2.50
C GLY A 37 9.39 4.25 -1.25
N LEU A 38 10.57 4.85 -1.04
CA LEU A 38 10.80 5.80 0.05
C LEU A 38 10.02 7.10 -0.15
N ALA A 39 9.98 7.64 -1.37
CA ALA A 39 9.18 8.82 -1.68
C ALA A 39 7.69 8.58 -1.37
N PHE A 40 7.12 7.46 -1.82
CA PHE A 40 5.75 7.08 -1.50
C PHE A 40 5.55 6.82 0.01
N ALA A 41 6.54 6.24 0.69
CA ALA A 41 6.48 5.99 2.13
C ALA A 41 6.40 7.28 2.96
N LEU A 42 6.89 8.42 2.47
CA LEU A 42 6.70 9.71 3.14
C LEU A 42 5.22 10.10 3.17
N PHE A 43 4.55 10.05 2.03
CA PHE A 43 3.10 10.25 1.94
C PHE A 43 2.35 9.28 2.85
N LEU A 44 2.67 7.98 2.75
CA LEU A 44 2.02 6.95 3.57
C LEU A 44 2.22 7.22 5.07
N GLY A 45 3.42 7.64 5.49
CA GLY A 45 3.72 7.96 6.88
C GLY A 45 2.86 9.10 7.41
N LEU A 46 2.77 10.21 6.66
CA LEU A 46 1.92 11.35 7.01
C LEU A 46 0.43 10.97 7.03
N HIS A 47 -0.01 10.19 6.04
CA HIS A 47 -1.39 9.73 5.93
C HIS A 47 -1.79 8.84 7.12
N LEU A 48 -0.95 7.84 7.45
CA LEU A 48 -1.20 6.97 8.60
C LEU A 48 -1.15 7.76 9.91
N ALA A 49 -0.18 8.67 10.07
CA ALA A 49 -0.11 9.51 11.27
C ALA A 49 -1.41 10.32 11.47
N ASN A 50 -1.94 10.94 10.41
CA ASN A 50 -3.23 11.64 10.48
C ASN A 50 -4.37 10.73 10.95
N ASN A 51 -4.47 9.52 10.38
CA ASN A 51 -5.49 8.56 10.78
C ASN A 51 -5.37 8.10 12.23
N LEU A 52 -4.15 7.93 12.75
CA LEU A 52 -3.92 7.58 14.16
C LEU A 52 -4.33 8.69 15.14
N LEU A 53 -4.60 9.90 14.66
CA LEU A 53 -5.08 11.03 15.47
C LEU A 53 -6.60 11.14 15.51
N ALA A 54 -7.34 10.27 14.80
CA ALA A 54 -8.80 10.21 14.88
C ALA A 54 -9.34 10.10 16.33
N PRO A 55 -8.70 9.36 17.27
CA PRO A 55 -9.14 9.32 18.67
C PRO A 55 -9.11 10.68 19.39
N LEU A 56 -8.41 11.69 18.87
CA LEU A 56 -8.36 13.05 19.44
C LEU A 56 -9.57 13.92 19.03
N GLY A 57 -10.54 13.35 18.32
CA GLY A 57 -11.77 14.03 17.91
C GLY A 57 -11.72 14.58 16.50
N ILE A 58 -12.92 14.88 15.98
CA ILE A 58 -13.14 15.33 14.59
C ILE A 58 -12.41 16.63 14.30
N ALA A 59 -12.47 17.61 15.22
CA ALA A 59 -11.82 18.91 15.04
C ALA A 59 -10.30 18.80 14.92
N SER A 60 -9.67 18.02 15.82
CA SER A 60 -8.22 17.76 15.80
C SER A 60 -7.80 17.07 14.50
N TYR A 61 -8.56 16.04 14.09
CA TYR A 61 -8.32 15.33 12.84
C TYR A 61 -8.44 16.28 11.63
N ALA A 62 -9.50 17.07 11.54
CA ALA A 62 -9.75 17.98 10.42
C ALA A 62 -8.68 19.09 10.33
N ALA A 63 -8.26 19.66 11.47
CA ALA A 63 -7.22 20.68 11.51
C ALA A 63 -5.88 20.14 10.96
N ILE A 64 -5.46 18.96 11.43
CA ILE A 64 -4.22 18.32 10.99
C ILE A 64 -4.32 17.87 9.54
N GLN A 65 -5.46 17.29 9.16
CA GLN A 65 -5.71 16.89 7.78
C GLN A 65 -5.64 18.10 6.84
N GLY A 66 -6.18 19.25 7.22
CA GLY A 66 -6.09 20.49 6.44
C GLY A 66 -4.65 20.91 6.17
N VAL A 67 -3.80 20.91 7.21
CA VAL A 67 -2.36 21.23 7.07
C VAL A 67 -1.66 20.21 6.17
N LEU A 68 -1.90 18.91 6.37
CA LEU A 68 -1.22 17.89 5.59
C LEU A 68 -1.68 17.86 4.12
N ARG A 69 -2.97 18.13 3.85
CA ARG A 69 -3.50 18.21 2.48
C ARG A 69 -2.91 19.37 1.70
N ALA A 70 -2.64 20.51 2.34
CA ALA A 70 -1.93 21.62 1.71
C ALA A 70 -0.56 21.20 1.15
N TYR A 71 0.05 20.16 1.74
CA TYR A 71 1.27 19.55 1.25
C TYR A 71 1.02 18.45 0.22
N TYR A 72 0.34 17.35 0.58
CA TYR A 72 0.28 16.17 -0.28
C TYR A 72 -0.80 16.21 -1.38
N GLN A 73 -1.76 17.15 -1.32
CA GLN A 73 -2.70 17.42 -2.41
C GLN A 73 -2.28 18.63 -3.24
N PHE A 74 -1.08 19.18 -3.00
CA PHE A 74 -0.50 20.13 -3.94
C PHE A 74 -0.28 19.42 -5.29
N PRO A 75 -0.79 19.93 -6.42
CA PRO A 75 -0.89 19.16 -7.67
C PRO A 75 0.43 18.51 -8.11
N LEU A 76 1.55 19.24 -8.00
CA LEU A 76 2.86 18.70 -8.37
C LEU A 76 3.33 17.60 -7.41
N VAL A 77 3.11 17.77 -6.10
CA VAL A 77 3.47 16.78 -5.09
C VAL A 77 2.62 15.53 -5.27
N GLU A 78 1.33 15.67 -5.48
CA GLU A 78 0.40 14.57 -5.69
C GLU A 78 0.79 13.75 -6.94
N VAL A 79 0.99 14.41 -8.07
CA VAL A 79 1.34 13.73 -9.33
C VAL A 79 2.71 13.08 -9.26
N VAL A 80 3.72 13.75 -8.71
CA VAL A 80 5.10 13.27 -8.74
C VAL A 80 5.39 12.31 -7.57
N LEU A 81 5.12 12.74 -6.34
CA LEU A 81 5.52 12.01 -5.12
C LEU A 81 4.52 10.94 -4.71
N VAL A 82 3.24 11.06 -5.07
CA VAL A 82 2.23 10.04 -4.75
C VAL A 82 2.04 9.12 -5.95
N VAL A 83 1.50 9.62 -7.06
CA VAL A 83 1.16 8.79 -8.22
C VAL A 83 2.42 8.29 -8.94
N GLY A 84 3.32 9.20 -9.31
CA GLY A 84 4.56 8.86 -10.03
C GLY A 84 5.44 7.90 -9.25
N ALA A 85 5.64 8.17 -7.95
CA ALA A 85 6.40 7.30 -7.07
C ALA A 85 5.76 5.90 -6.92
N ALA A 86 4.45 5.82 -6.73
CA ALA A 86 3.73 4.55 -6.65
C ALA A 86 3.84 3.75 -7.95
N VAL A 87 3.59 4.38 -9.10
CA VAL A 87 3.68 3.75 -10.43
C VAL A 87 5.09 3.24 -10.70
N MET A 88 6.12 4.06 -10.43
CA MET A 88 7.52 3.66 -10.58
C MET A 88 7.87 2.49 -9.65
N HIS A 89 7.41 2.53 -8.40
CA HIS A 89 7.64 1.47 -7.43
C HIS A 89 7.04 0.13 -7.88
N VAL A 90 5.77 0.13 -8.29
CA VAL A 90 5.07 -1.06 -8.78
C VAL A 90 5.71 -1.57 -10.07
N THR A 91 6.00 -0.69 -11.02
CA THR A 91 6.61 -1.05 -12.32
C THR A 91 7.95 -1.72 -12.13
N CYS A 92 8.85 -1.13 -11.34
CA CYS A 92 10.14 -1.76 -11.03
C CYS A 92 9.96 -3.10 -10.30
N GLY A 93 8.97 -3.20 -9.40
CA GLY A 93 8.61 -4.45 -8.73
C GLY A 93 8.19 -5.55 -9.70
N VAL A 94 7.34 -5.23 -10.68
CA VAL A 94 6.89 -6.14 -11.76
C VAL A 94 8.07 -6.58 -12.62
N LEU A 95 8.88 -5.65 -13.11
CA LEU A 95 10.02 -5.96 -13.97
C LEU A 95 11.01 -6.89 -13.27
N ARG A 96 11.33 -6.61 -12.00
CA ARG A 96 12.21 -7.47 -11.20
C ARG A 96 11.59 -8.83 -10.89
N ALA A 97 10.29 -8.88 -10.61
CA ALA A 97 9.58 -10.13 -10.41
C ALA A 97 9.59 -11.03 -11.65
N ARG A 98 9.46 -10.43 -12.84
CA ARG A 98 9.56 -11.13 -14.13
C ARG A 98 10.98 -11.62 -14.40
N ALA A 99 11.98 -10.76 -14.20
CA ALA A 99 13.40 -11.12 -14.40
C ALA A 99 13.88 -12.24 -13.46
N ARG A 100 13.24 -12.40 -12.30
CA ARG A 100 13.58 -13.41 -11.28
C ARG A 100 12.60 -14.58 -11.25
N ARG A 101 11.80 -14.79 -12.31
CA ARG A 101 10.86 -15.92 -12.39
C ARG A 101 11.63 -17.24 -12.26
N GLY A 102 11.10 -18.17 -11.48
CA GLY A 102 11.75 -19.46 -11.20
C GLY A 102 12.77 -19.43 -10.04
N GLN A 103 13.17 -18.26 -9.55
CA GLN A 103 14.06 -18.18 -8.38
C GLN A 103 13.29 -18.34 -7.07
N ALA A 104 13.69 -19.32 -6.25
CA ALA A 104 13.08 -19.55 -4.95
C ALA A 104 13.43 -18.44 -3.94
N ILE A 105 12.41 -17.84 -3.31
CA ILE A 105 12.59 -16.88 -2.21
C ILE A 105 12.60 -17.65 -0.88
N ARG A 106 13.82 -17.90 -0.37
CA ARG A 106 14.01 -18.66 0.89
C ARG A 106 13.52 -17.90 2.14
N ASP A 107 13.74 -16.59 2.19
CA ASP A 107 13.34 -15.76 3.35
C ASP A 107 11.81 -15.53 3.39
N ALA A 108 11.16 -16.03 4.46
CA ALA A 108 9.73 -15.90 4.69
C ALA A 108 9.25 -14.45 4.86
N ARG A 109 10.07 -13.58 5.46
CA ARG A 109 9.76 -12.15 5.62
C ARG A 109 9.75 -11.47 4.26
N VAL A 110 10.70 -11.80 3.38
CA VAL A 110 10.71 -11.30 2.00
C VAL A 110 9.52 -11.81 1.20
N ARG A 111 9.13 -13.08 1.36
CA ARG A 111 7.92 -13.60 0.72
C ARG A 111 6.67 -12.84 1.16
N ARG A 112 6.48 -12.63 2.47
CA ARG A 112 5.33 -11.86 3.00
C ARG A 112 5.32 -10.43 2.48
N HIS A 113 6.45 -9.72 2.58
CA HIS A 113 6.58 -8.36 2.06
C HIS A 113 6.19 -8.26 0.57
N ARG A 114 6.60 -9.23 -0.25
CA ARG A 114 6.23 -9.28 -1.69
C ARG A 114 4.75 -9.58 -1.91
N ARG A 115 4.17 -10.55 -1.19
CA ARG A 115 2.74 -10.87 -1.28
C ARG A 115 1.87 -9.66 -0.90
N LEU A 116 2.23 -8.99 0.19
CA LEU A 116 1.55 -7.77 0.61
C LEU A 116 1.72 -6.65 -0.41
N GLY A 117 2.91 -6.51 -1.02
CA GLY A 117 3.11 -5.53 -2.10
C GLY A 117 2.15 -5.72 -3.28
N TRP A 118 1.87 -6.97 -3.67
CA TRP A 118 0.88 -7.25 -4.72
C TRP A 118 -0.55 -6.94 -4.30
N ALA A 119 -0.95 -7.34 -3.10
CA ALA A 119 -2.27 -7.01 -2.57
C ALA A 119 -2.48 -5.49 -2.47
N LEU A 120 -1.48 -4.78 -1.94
CA LEU A 120 -1.50 -3.33 -1.82
C LEU A 120 -1.54 -2.63 -3.18
N ALA A 121 -0.84 -3.14 -4.20
CA ALA A 121 -0.88 -2.53 -5.54
C ALA A 121 -2.30 -2.48 -6.12
N VAL A 122 -3.15 -3.47 -5.81
CA VAL A 122 -4.57 -3.48 -6.21
C VAL A 122 -5.41 -2.58 -5.30
N ILE A 123 -5.27 -2.76 -3.98
CA ILE A 123 -6.07 -2.04 -2.98
C ILE A 123 -5.86 -0.52 -3.06
N VAL A 124 -4.62 -0.07 -3.26
CA VAL A 124 -4.28 1.35 -3.35
C VAL A 124 -4.99 2.03 -4.52
N VAL A 125 -5.20 1.34 -5.66
CA VAL A 125 -5.93 1.91 -6.80
C VAL A 125 -7.38 2.19 -6.42
N GLY A 126 -8.08 1.18 -5.86
CA GLY A 126 -9.46 1.36 -5.41
C GLY A 126 -9.59 2.43 -4.33
N HIS A 127 -8.67 2.41 -3.35
CA HIS A 127 -8.63 3.43 -2.30
C HIS A 127 -8.39 4.84 -2.85
N PHE A 128 -7.47 5.03 -3.79
CA PHE A 128 -7.20 6.30 -4.43
C PHE A 128 -8.42 6.81 -5.21
N LEU A 129 -9.09 5.94 -5.98
CA LEU A 129 -10.31 6.32 -6.71
C LEU A 129 -11.43 6.75 -5.76
N ALA A 130 -11.65 6.00 -4.67
CA ALA A 130 -12.66 6.33 -3.68
C ALA A 130 -12.34 7.64 -2.93
N THR A 131 -11.08 7.87 -2.56
CA THR A 131 -10.72 8.99 -1.69
C THR A 131 -10.30 10.26 -2.42
N ARG A 132 -9.84 10.14 -3.65
CA ARG A 132 -9.40 11.28 -4.47
C ARG A 132 -10.21 11.43 -5.73
N GLY A 133 -10.53 10.32 -6.41
CA GLY A 133 -11.35 10.35 -7.63
C GLY A 133 -12.72 10.98 -7.38
N ILE A 134 -13.43 10.55 -6.34
CA ILE A 134 -14.74 11.12 -5.98
C ILE A 134 -14.61 12.62 -5.65
N GLY A 135 -13.63 13.01 -4.84
CA GLY A 135 -13.44 14.42 -4.48
C GLY A 135 -13.10 15.30 -5.70
N LEU A 136 -12.34 14.80 -6.67
CA LEU A 136 -12.03 15.52 -7.91
C LEU A 136 -13.22 15.60 -8.87
N LEU A 137 -14.03 14.53 -8.98
CA LEU A 137 -15.15 14.47 -9.90
C LEU A 137 -16.37 15.27 -9.41
N PHE A 138 -16.64 15.25 -8.10
CA PHE A 138 -17.86 15.82 -7.52
C PHE A 138 -17.61 17.03 -6.62
N GLY A 139 -16.35 17.43 -6.41
CA GLY A 139 -16.01 18.59 -5.59
C GLY A 139 -16.30 18.42 -4.09
N VAL A 140 -16.38 17.18 -3.60
CA VAL A 140 -16.68 16.87 -2.19
C VAL A 140 -15.43 16.58 -1.39
N ASP A 141 -15.45 16.97 -0.11
CA ASP A 141 -14.34 16.67 0.79
C ASP A 141 -14.39 15.22 1.31
N VAL A 142 -13.36 14.44 1.03
CA VAL A 142 -13.20 13.07 1.57
C VAL A 142 -12.42 13.11 2.89
N GLY A 143 -13.06 13.67 3.91
CA GLY A 143 -12.51 13.82 5.27
C GLY A 143 -12.95 12.72 6.23
N PHE A 144 -13.01 13.06 7.51
CA PHE A 144 -13.49 12.16 8.58
C PHE A 144 -14.86 11.54 8.26
N GLY A 145 -15.79 12.37 7.78
CA GLY A 145 -17.16 11.96 7.47
C GLY A 145 -17.26 10.85 6.42
N ALA A 146 -16.39 10.85 5.41
CA ALA A 146 -16.38 9.80 4.39
C ALA A 146 -15.94 8.44 4.95
N VAL A 147 -14.97 8.43 5.87
CA VAL A 147 -14.54 7.21 6.56
C VAL A 147 -15.64 6.73 7.50
N ALA A 148 -16.23 7.62 8.29
CA ALA A 148 -17.36 7.31 9.16
C ALA A 148 -18.55 6.72 8.37
N PHE A 149 -18.88 7.32 7.22
CA PHE A 149 -19.91 6.82 6.31
C PHE A 149 -19.62 5.38 5.86
N SER A 150 -18.42 5.10 5.36
CA SER A 150 -18.07 3.75 4.89
C SER A 150 -18.18 2.70 6.00
N LEU A 151 -17.77 3.05 7.23
CA LEU A 151 -17.88 2.17 8.39
C LEU A 151 -19.35 1.96 8.82
N ALA A 152 -20.20 2.98 8.67
CA ALA A 152 -21.62 2.89 9.02
C ALA A 152 -22.43 2.13 7.96
N ASP A 153 -22.18 2.36 6.67
CA ASP A 153 -22.93 1.75 5.57
C ASP A 153 -22.62 0.26 5.40
N THR A 154 -21.34 -0.13 5.44
CA THR A 154 -20.94 -1.54 5.28
C THR A 154 -19.86 -1.95 6.32
N PRO A 155 -20.19 -1.99 7.63
CA PRO A 155 -19.22 -2.22 8.70
C PRO A 155 -18.47 -3.55 8.57
N ALA A 156 -19.19 -4.63 8.24
CA ALA A 156 -18.63 -5.97 8.11
C ALA A 156 -17.52 -6.05 7.04
N PHE A 157 -17.53 -5.15 6.06
CA PHE A 157 -16.49 -5.04 5.05
C PHE A 157 -15.41 -4.03 5.44
N PHE A 158 -15.79 -2.79 5.80
CA PHE A 158 -14.84 -1.69 5.93
C PHE A 158 -13.96 -1.75 7.17
N TYR A 159 -14.43 -2.30 8.31
CA TYR A 159 -13.56 -2.52 9.47
C TYR A 159 -12.40 -3.48 9.17
N PRO A 160 -12.63 -4.73 8.71
CA PRO A 160 -11.53 -5.64 8.40
C PRO A 160 -10.70 -5.14 7.21
N TYR A 161 -11.32 -4.48 6.22
CA TYR A 161 -10.61 -3.87 5.11
C TYR A 161 -9.60 -2.83 5.57
N TYR A 162 -9.98 -1.83 6.38
CA TYR A 162 -9.06 -0.78 6.82
C TYR A 162 -8.01 -1.30 7.80
N LEU A 163 -8.36 -2.25 8.67
CA LEU A 163 -7.39 -2.89 9.56
C LEU A 163 -6.33 -3.64 8.76
N PHE A 164 -6.75 -4.45 7.79
CA PHE A 164 -5.83 -5.17 6.90
C PHE A 164 -5.00 -4.18 6.07
N PHE A 165 -5.63 -3.19 5.47
CA PHE A 165 -4.97 -2.25 4.56
C PHE A 165 -3.92 -1.41 5.31
N GLY A 166 -4.30 -0.78 6.44
CA GLY A 166 -3.39 -0.02 7.28
C GLY A 166 -2.27 -0.89 7.86
N GLY A 167 -2.58 -2.10 8.33
CA GLY A 167 -1.59 -3.05 8.85
C GLY A 167 -0.60 -3.52 7.78
N ALA A 168 -1.10 -3.91 6.60
CA ALA A 168 -0.29 -4.32 5.47
C ALA A 168 0.59 -3.20 4.95
N ALA A 169 0.06 -1.98 4.83
CA ALA A 169 0.80 -0.80 4.39
C ALA A 169 1.95 -0.47 5.36
N ALA A 170 1.69 -0.43 6.68
CA ALA A 170 2.73 -0.19 7.67
C ALA A 170 3.80 -1.30 7.69
N TYR A 171 3.40 -2.57 7.59
CA TYR A 171 4.36 -3.68 7.49
C TYR A 171 5.21 -3.60 6.22
N HIS A 172 4.57 -3.39 5.07
CA HIS A 172 5.24 -3.30 3.78
C HIS A 172 6.18 -2.09 3.74
N GLY A 173 5.73 -0.92 4.23
CA GLY A 173 6.51 0.30 4.34
C GLY A 173 7.71 0.15 5.27
N GLY A 174 7.52 -0.38 6.49
CA GLY A 174 8.61 -0.54 7.47
C GLY A 174 9.71 -1.50 6.99
N ILE A 175 9.34 -2.67 6.47
CA ILE A 175 10.31 -3.61 5.88
C ILE A 175 10.90 -3.04 4.58
N GLY A 176 10.08 -2.36 3.77
CA GLY A 176 10.46 -1.73 2.51
C GLY A 176 11.52 -0.65 2.71
N ALA A 177 11.36 0.22 3.70
CA ALA A 177 12.29 1.31 4.00
C ALA A 177 13.69 0.79 4.35
N ILE A 178 13.79 -0.27 5.16
CA ILE A 178 15.07 -0.89 5.52
C ILE A 178 15.74 -1.52 4.28
N ARG A 179 14.95 -2.17 3.42
CA ARG A 179 15.45 -2.73 2.17
C ARG A 179 15.88 -1.65 1.19
N ALA A 180 15.14 -0.54 1.13
CA ALA A 180 15.46 0.61 0.30
C ALA A 180 16.77 1.25 0.75
N ALA A 181 16.94 1.49 2.05
CA ALA A 181 18.19 2.00 2.63
C ALA A 181 19.40 1.13 2.22
N ARG A 182 19.28 -0.20 2.33
CA ARG A 182 20.33 -1.13 1.88
C ARG A 182 20.60 -1.06 0.38
N ALA A 183 19.56 -0.99 -0.45
CA ALA A 183 19.70 -0.86 -1.90
C ALA A 183 20.38 0.47 -2.30
N LEU A 184 20.27 1.50 -1.46
CA LEU A 184 20.90 2.81 -1.63
C LEU A 184 22.28 2.92 -0.94
N GLY A 185 22.80 1.83 -0.38
CA GLY A 185 24.15 1.76 0.19
C GLY A 185 24.25 2.02 1.70
N ALA A 186 23.14 2.29 2.38
CA ALA A 186 23.14 2.48 3.83
C ALA A 186 23.18 1.14 4.59
N ARG A 187 23.85 1.14 5.74
CA ARG A 187 23.85 0.01 6.68
C ARG A 187 22.60 0.08 7.55
N ALA A 188 21.55 -0.64 7.17
CA ALA A 188 20.32 -0.75 7.95
C ALA A 188 20.11 -2.16 8.48
N ALA A 189 19.77 -2.32 9.76
CA ALA A 189 19.41 -3.61 10.35
C ALA A 189 17.91 -3.87 10.19
N LEU A 190 17.53 -5.15 10.07
CA LEU A 190 16.12 -5.52 10.12
C LEU A 190 15.58 -5.32 11.55
N PRO A 191 14.28 -5.02 11.72
CA PRO A 191 13.72 -4.86 13.05
C PRO A 191 13.73 -6.21 13.75
N GLY A 192 14.39 -6.25 14.92
CA GLY A 192 14.32 -7.34 15.89
C GLY A 192 13.06 -7.25 16.75
N ARG A 193 13.12 -7.68 18.02
CA ARG A 193 11.99 -7.67 18.96
C ARG A 193 11.34 -6.29 19.13
N ARG A 194 12.16 -5.23 19.21
CA ARG A 194 11.67 -3.83 19.31
C ARG A 194 10.75 -3.45 18.15
N GLY A 195 11.08 -3.87 16.92
CA GLY A 195 10.23 -3.60 15.77
C GLY A 195 8.88 -4.33 15.80
N GLY A 196 8.84 -5.53 16.38
CA GLY A 196 7.60 -6.25 16.61
C GLY A 196 6.70 -5.52 17.62
N VAL A 197 7.28 -5.01 18.71
CA VAL A 197 6.54 -4.21 19.72
C VAL A 197 5.98 -2.93 19.11
N LEU A 198 6.80 -2.17 18.38
CA LEU A 198 6.34 -0.94 17.72
C LEU A 198 5.22 -1.22 16.71
N PHE A 199 5.30 -2.32 15.97
CA PHE A 199 4.22 -2.71 15.06
C PHE A 199 2.95 -3.11 15.81
N ALA A 200 3.05 -3.77 16.96
CA ALA A 200 1.89 -4.10 17.79
C ALA A 200 1.23 -2.85 18.37
N VAL A 201 2.03 -1.88 18.85
CA VAL A 201 1.54 -0.57 19.31
C VAL A 201 0.83 0.16 18.16
N TYR A 202 1.41 0.17 16.97
CA TYR A 202 0.77 0.73 15.78
C TYR A 202 -0.60 0.08 15.50
N LEU A 203 -0.70 -1.25 15.56
CA LEU A 203 -1.97 -1.94 15.35
C LEU A 203 -3.02 -1.59 16.41
N ALA A 204 -2.61 -1.46 17.67
CA ALA A 204 -3.51 -1.02 18.75
C ALA A 204 -4.03 0.41 18.50
N LEU A 205 -3.16 1.33 18.09
CA LEU A 205 -3.56 2.69 17.73
C LEU A 205 -4.46 2.72 16.48
N LEU A 206 -4.19 1.86 15.49
CA LEU A 206 -5.03 1.73 14.30
C LEU A 206 -6.43 1.25 14.66
N VAL A 207 -6.55 0.27 15.57
CA VAL A 207 -7.86 -0.18 16.09
C VAL A 207 -8.58 0.96 16.80
N ALA A 208 -7.89 1.70 17.68
CA ALA A 208 -8.48 2.86 18.35
C ALA A 208 -8.97 3.91 17.33
N ALA A 209 -8.21 4.19 16.28
CA ALA A 209 -8.62 5.10 15.21
C ALA A 209 -9.87 4.61 14.47
N LEU A 210 -9.97 3.32 14.14
CA LEU A 210 -11.16 2.77 13.48
C LEU A 210 -12.40 2.84 14.39
N LEU A 211 -12.24 2.59 15.69
CA LEU A 211 -13.31 2.76 16.66
C LEU A 211 -13.73 4.23 16.81
N ALA A 212 -12.78 5.17 16.69
CA ALA A 212 -13.08 6.60 16.65
C ALA A 212 -13.90 6.98 15.41
N PHE A 213 -13.45 6.58 14.21
CA PHE A 213 -14.19 6.85 12.97
C PHE A 213 -15.58 6.23 12.96
N GLY A 214 -15.73 5.04 13.56
CA GLY A 214 -17.00 4.34 13.67
C GLY A 214 -17.95 4.87 14.74
N GLY A 215 -17.58 5.94 15.46
CA GLY A 215 -18.44 6.52 16.49
C GLY A 215 -18.47 5.77 17.83
N VAL A 216 -17.58 4.79 18.02
CA VAL A 216 -17.54 3.97 19.25
C VAL A 216 -16.84 4.71 20.40
N LEU A 217 -15.79 5.48 20.10
CA LEU A 217 -15.06 6.23 21.13
C LEU A 217 -15.71 7.60 21.46
N PHE A 218 -16.39 8.21 20.49
CA PHE A 218 -17.13 9.45 20.64
C PHE A 218 -18.18 9.58 19.53
N ALA A 219 -19.22 10.40 19.74
CA ALA A 219 -20.26 10.61 18.74
C ALA A 219 -19.72 11.33 17.49
N VAL A 220 -20.03 10.82 16.31
CA VAL A 220 -19.52 11.34 15.01
C VAL A 220 -20.55 12.13 14.19
N GLY A 221 -21.72 12.43 14.78
CA GLY A 221 -22.89 12.91 14.05
C GLY A 221 -23.57 11.78 13.27
N ASP A 222 -24.44 12.13 12.31
CA ASP A 222 -25.02 11.16 11.37
C ASP A 222 -24.08 10.98 10.16
N PRO A 223 -23.39 9.84 10.01
CA PRO A 223 -22.47 9.62 8.89
C PRO A 223 -23.16 9.60 7.53
N LEU A 224 -24.45 9.25 7.48
CA LEU A 224 -25.24 9.19 6.26
C LEU A 224 -25.60 10.58 5.72
N SER A 225 -25.48 11.62 6.55
CA SER A 225 -25.73 13.01 6.17
C SER A 225 -24.51 13.71 5.53
N SER A 226 -23.37 13.02 5.39
CA SER A 226 -22.17 13.62 4.82
C SER A 226 -22.30 13.88 3.30
N ASP A 227 -21.61 14.90 2.79
CA ASP A 227 -21.56 15.18 1.35
C ASP A 227 -21.09 13.98 0.53
N TYR A 228 -20.15 13.21 1.07
CA TYR A 228 -19.69 11.97 0.46
C TYR A 228 -20.79 10.91 0.38
N ALA A 229 -21.57 10.72 1.45
CA ALA A 229 -22.69 9.79 1.48
C ALA A 229 -23.76 10.16 0.45
N ARG A 230 -24.05 11.46 0.31
CA ARG A 230 -24.97 11.98 -0.70
C ARG A 230 -24.51 11.64 -2.12
N VAL A 231 -23.28 11.99 -2.49
CA VAL A 231 -22.71 11.67 -3.81
C VAL A 231 -22.70 10.16 -4.07
N TYR A 232 -22.33 9.36 -3.08
CA TYR A 232 -22.34 7.90 -3.21
C TYR A 232 -23.74 7.36 -3.51
N THR A 233 -24.76 7.85 -2.81
CA THR A 233 -26.14 7.39 -2.96
C THR A 233 -26.77 7.86 -4.26
N GLU A 234 -26.47 9.08 -4.72
CA GLU A 234 -27.05 9.66 -5.94
C GLU A 234 -26.43 9.12 -7.24
N HIS A 235 -25.16 8.71 -7.21
CA HIS A 235 -24.41 8.41 -8.43
C HIS A 235 -23.76 7.02 -8.50
N LEU A 236 -23.59 6.32 -7.37
CA LEU A 236 -22.80 5.08 -7.31
C LEU A 236 -23.56 3.85 -6.79
N ARG A 237 -24.81 4.01 -6.33
CA ARG A 237 -25.68 2.94 -5.84
C ARG A 237 -26.84 2.70 -6.78
#